data_AF-A0A2S0I6Q4-F1
#
_entry.id   AF-A0A2S0I6Q4-F1
#
_cell.length_a   1.000
_cell.length_b   1.000
_cell.length_c   1.000
_cell.angle_alpha   90.00
_cell.angle_beta   90.00
_cell.angle_gamma   90.00
#
_symmetry.space_group_name_H-M   'P 1'
#
loop_
_entity.id
_entity.type
_entity.pdbx_description
1 polymer ?
#
loop_
_entity_poly.entity_id
_entity_poly.type
_entity_poly.pdbx_seq_one_letter_code
_entity_poly.pdbx_strand_id
1 'polypeptide(L)' 'MSWDTLFSQGHGPYILGAYGVTFALMAWEVLALWRRARRSGRRQADVSSPARDAGRTLR' A
#
# COMPACT_ATOMS: atom_id res chain seq x y z
N MET A 1 -17.38 0.52 33.27
CA MET A 1 -17.28 -0.54 32.25
C MET A 1 -15.87 -0.50 31.71
N SER A 2 -15.01 -1.43 32.14
CA SER A 2 -13.58 -1.43 31.80
C SER A 2 -13.36 -1.99 30.40
N TRP A 3 -12.48 -1.37 29.63
CA TRP A 3 -11.98 -1.91 28.37
C TRP A 3 -11.40 -3.33 28.54
N ASP A 4 -10.91 -3.64 29.73
CA ASP A 4 -10.36 -4.95 30.10
C ASP A 4 -11.37 -6.09 30.07
N THR A 5 -12.67 -5.85 30.35
CA THR A 5 -13.67 -6.93 30.29
C THR A 5 -14.03 -7.32 28.86
N LEU A 6 -13.95 -6.39 27.89
CA LEU A 6 -14.20 -6.68 26.47
C LEU A 6 -13.09 -7.54 25.84
N PHE A 7 -11.85 -7.39 26.31
CA PHE A 7 -10.70 -8.17 25.83
C PHE A 7 -10.41 -9.43 26.66
N SER A 8 -10.74 -9.43 27.96
CA SER A 8 -10.46 -10.57 28.87
C SER A 8 -11.50 -11.70 28.82
N GLN A 9 -12.69 -11.49 28.25
CA GLN A 9 -13.77 -12.51 28.23
C GLN A 9 -13.60 -13.62 27.17
N GLY A 10 -12.41 -13.74 26.55
CA GLY A 10 -12.17 -14.74 25.48
C GLY A 10 -12.71 -14.33 24.10
N HIS A 11 -13.23 -13.10 23.95
CA HIS A 11 -13.69 -12.53 22.68
C HIS A 11 -12.63 -11.66 21.97
N GLY A 12 -11.48 -11.42 22.60
CA GLY A 12 -10.32 -10.77 21.99
C GLY A 12 -9.94 -11.29 20.59
N PRO A 13 -9.85 -12.62 20.35
CA PRO A 13 -9.56 -13.15 19.02
C PRO A 13 -10.71 -12.95 18.01
N TYR A 14 -11.97 -12.84 18.46
CA TYR A 14 -13.11 -12.57 17.57
C TYR A 14 -13.15 -11.12 17.11
N ILE A 15 -12.85 -10.17 18.00
CA ILE A 15 -12.75 -8.74 17.64
C ILE A 15 -11.54 -8.52 16.74
N LEU A 16 -10.40 -9.13 17.10
CA LEU A 16 -9.20 -9.09 16.28
C LEU A 16 -9.41 -9.82 14.93
N GLY A 17 -10.22 -10.87 14.89
CA GLY A 17 -10.60 -11.55 13.65
C GLY A 17 -11.53 -10.72 12.78
N ALA A 18 -12.67 -10.26 13.32
CA ALA A 18 -13.70 -9.53 12.59
C ALA A 18 -13.18 -8.20 12.01
N TYR A 19 -12.43 -7.43 12.80
CA TYR A 19 -11.90 -6.14 12.37
C TYR A 19 -10.49 -6.25 11.77
N GLY A 20 -9.71 -7.24 12.20
CA GLY A 20 -8.35 -7.45 11.68
C GLY A 20 -8.33 -8.04 10.29
N VAL A 21 -9.34 -8.81 9.85
CA VAL A 21 -9.43 -9.29 8.46
C VAL A 21 -9.59 -8.12 7.49
N THR A 22 -10.49 -7.19 7.79
CA THR A 22 -10.67 -5.97 6.97
C THR A 22 -9.38 -5.14 6.95
N PHE A 23 -8.73 -4.97 8.10
CA PHE A 23 -7.45 -4.27 8.17
C PHE A 23 -6.34 -4.99 7.39
N ALA A 24 -6.30 -6.33 7.44
CA ALA A 24 -5.34 -7.13 6.70
C ALA A 24 -5.55 -7.03 5.19
N LEU A 25 -6.81 -7.07 4.71
CA LEU A 25 -7.14 -6.89 3.30
C LEU A 25 -6.75 -5.49 2.82
N MET A 26 -7.07 -4.45 3.61
CA MET A 26 -6.72 -3.08 3.26
C MET A 26 -5.19 -2.88 3.23
N ALA A 27 -4.49 -3.39 4.25
CA ALA A 27 -3.04 -3.34 4.31
C ALA A 27 -2.40 -4.12 3.15
N TRP A 28 -2.98 -5.27 2.77
CA TRP A 28 -2.53 -6.06 1.64
C TRP A 28 -2.67 -5.31 0.31
N GLU A 29 -3.80 -4.65 0.10
CA GLU A 29 -4.06 -3.88 -1.11
C GLU A 29 -3.10 -2.67 -1.23
N VAL A 30 -2.89 -1.96 -0.11
CA VAL A 30 -1.91 -0.86 -0.03
C VAL A 30 -0.49 -1.39 -0.28
N LEU A 31 -0.10 -2.52 0.30
CA LEU A 31 1.19 -3.16 0.06
C LEU A 31 1.36 -3.59 -1.40
N ALA A 32 0.33 -4.15 -2.02
CA ALA A 32 0.36 -4.57 -3.42
C ALA A 32 0.53 -3.38 -4.36
N LEU A 33 -0.22 -2.29 -4.13
CA LEU A 33 -0.11 -1.05 -4.88
C LEU A 33 1.25 -0.39 -4.67
N TRP A 34 1.74 -0.33 -3.43
CA TRP A 34 3.07 0.21 -3.14
C TRP A 34 4.19 -0.59 -3.79
N ARG A 35 4.12 -1.93 -3.77
CA ARG A 35 5.08 -2.80 -4.47
C ARG A 35 5.02 -2.59 -5.98
N ARG A 36 3.82 -2.44 -6.55
CA ARG A 36 3.63 -2.16 -7.98
C ARG A 36 4.15 -0.78 -8.36
N ALA A 37 3.88 0.24 -7.56
CA ALA A 37 4.37 1.59 -7.77
C ALA A 37 5.90 1.64 -7.71
N ARG A 38 6.55 0.94 -6.76
CA ARG A 38 8.02 0.86 -6.72
C ARG A 38 8.62 0.11 -7.91
N ARG A 39 7.94 -0.91 -8.45
CA ARG A 39 8.37 -1.61 -9.67
C ARG A 39 8.12 -0.79 -10.94
N SER A 40 7.04 0.00 -10.97
CA SER A 40 6.62 0.79 -12.13
C SER A 40 7.29 2.16 -12.20
N GLY A 41 7.67 2.75 -11.05
CA GLY A 41 8.41 4.01 -10.97
C GLY A 41 9.79 3.92 -11.62
N ARG A 42 10.41 2.73 -11.66
CA ARG A 42 11.62 2.48 -12.46
C ARG A 42 11.39 2.57 -13.97
N ARG A 43 10.17 2.30 -14.45
CA ARG A 43 9.81 2.43 -15.88
C ARG A 43 9.32 3.84 -16.23
N GLN A 44 8.70 4.55 -15.29
CA GLN A 44 8.18 5.90 -15.52
C GLN A 44 9.28 6.96 -15.58
N ALA A 45 10.39 6.76 -14.86
CA ALA A 45 11.58 7.62 -14.97
C ALA A 45 12.18 7.64 -16.40
N ASP A 46 11.93 6.61 -17.20
CA ASP A 46 12.38 6.49 -18.59
C ASP A 46 11.46 7.24 -19.56
N VAL A 47 10.16 7.30 -19.27
CA VAL A 47 9.14 7.98 -20.10
C VAL A 47 9.14 9.50 -19.87
N SER A 48 9.52 9.96 -18.68
CA SER A 48 9.63 11.38 -18.34
C SER A 48 10.94 12.04 -18.78
N SER A 49 11.62 11.51 -19.80
CA SER A 49 12.78 12.16 -20.43
C SER A 49 12.45 12.77 -21.82
N PRO A 50 11.51 13.74 -21.94
CA PRO A 50 11.37 14.52 -23.17
C PRO A 50 12.58 15.44 -23.42
N ALA A 51 13.40 15.68 -22.39
CA ALA A 51 14.58 16.54 -22.46
C ALA A 51 15.75 15.96 -23.27
N ARG A 52 15.75 14.64 -23.53
CA ARG A 52 16.83 13.99 -24.29
C ARG A 52 16.62 14.04 -25.81
N ASP A 53 15.38 14.28 -26.27
CA ASP A 53 15.04 14.40 -27.70
C ASP A 53 15.00 15.85 -28.21
N ALA A 54 14.78 16.84 -27.34
CA ALA A 54 14.79 18.26 -27.73
C ALA A 54 16.18 18.75 -28.19
N GLY A 55 17.27 18.09 -27.78
CA GLY A 55 18.63 18.41 -28.22
C GLY A 55 19.04 17.80 -29.57
N ARG A 56 18.19 16.93 -30.15
CA ARG A 56 18.49 16.21 -31.41
C ARG A 56 17.86 16.88 -32.64
N THR A 57 16.81 17.67 -32.47
CA THR A 57 16.08 18.33 -33.56
C THR A 57 16.62 19.70 -33.96
N LEU A 58 17.69 20.16 -33.29
CA LEU A 58 18.31 21.47 -33.49
C LEU A 58 19.70 21.40 -34.16
N ARG A 59 20.06 20.25 -34.73
CA ARG A 59 21.35 20.01 -35.39
C ARG A 59 21.20 19.63 -36.86
#